data_AF-A0A819SVD5-F1
#
_entry.id   AF-A0A819SVD5-F1
#
_cell.length_a   1.000
_cell.length_b   1.000
_cell.length_c   1.000
_cell.angle_alpha   90.00
_cell.angle_beta   90.00
_cell.angle_gamma   90.00
#
_symmetry.space_group_name_H-M   'P 1'
#
loop_
_entity.id
_entity.type
_entity.pdbx_description
1 polymer ?
#
loop_
_entity_poly.entity_id
_entity_poly.type
_entity_poly.pdbx_seq_one_letter_code
_entity_poly.pdbx_strand_id
1 'polypeptide(L)'
;MINVPIKTNICKKCNDYFQHEENVALFKQHQYHFHCFLCIDCKKQLSHESFYLDEKLQLDISNPQVYCETCYYKRCSSCIECNQIFTPTSIIIEFQGQEYHNE
;
A
#
# COMPACT_ATOMS: atom_id res chain seq x y z
N MET A 1 -14.89 4.16 13.00
CA MET A 1 -13.59 3.65 13.51
C MET A 1 -13.83 2.22 13.96
N ILE A 2 -13.24 1.23 13.29
CA ILE A 2 -13.41 -0.18 13.69
C ILE A 2 -12.21 -0.52 14.56
N ASN A 3 -12.44 -0.77 15.85
CA ASN A 3 -11.40 -1.32 16.71
C ASN A 3 -11.16 -2.78 16.28
N VAL A 4 -9.94 -3.08 15.82
CA VAL A 4 -9.57 -4.42 15.39
C VAL A 4 -9.10 -5.20 16.61
N PRO A 5 -9.80 -6.27 17.02
CA PRO A 5 -9.39 -7.04 18.20
C PRO A 5 -8.03 -7.70 17.96
N ILE A 6 -7.16 -7.64 18.96
CA ILE A 6 -5.86 -8.34 18.96
C ILE A 6 -6.14 -9.85 18.95
N LYS A 7 -5.80 -10.53 17.85
CA LYS A 7 -5.90 -11.98 17.66
C LYS A 7 -4.55 -12.66 17.91
N THR A 8 -3.48 -11.96 17.59
CA THR A 8 -2.09 -12.38 17.77
C THR A 8 -1.44 -11.38 18.70
N ASN A 9 -0.70 -11.84 19.71
CA ASN A 9 -0.10 -10.91 20.66
C ASN A 9 1.19 -10.24 20.15
N ILE A 10 1.59 -10.48 18.89
CA ILE A 10 2.89 -10.06 18.34
C ILE A 10 2.71 -9.36 16.99
N CYS A 11 3.35 -8.21 16.81
CA CYS A 11 3.40 -7.51 15.54
C CYS A 11 4.24 -8.28 14.51
N LYS A 12 3.66 -8.55 13.33
CA LYS A 12 4.34 -9.32 12.29
C LYS A 12 5.58 -8.64 11.68
N LYS A 13 5.74 -7.32 11.86
CA LYS A 13 6.88 -6.54 11.35
C LYS A 13 8.05 -6.44 12.32
N CYS A 14 7.81 -5.93 13.54
CA CYS A 14 8.88 -5.74 14.51
C CYS A 14 9.08 -6.93 15.46
N ASN A 15 8.15 -7.90 15.47
CA ASN A 15 8.13 -9.04 16.38
C ASN A 15 7.99 -8.68 17.87
N ASP A 16 7.57 -7.45 18.20
CA ASP A 16 7.24 -7.05 19.57
C ASP A 16 5.76 -7.28 19.91
N TYR A 17 5.47 -7.29 21.21
CA TYR A 17 4.14 -7.48 21.74
C TYR A 17 3.29 -6.20 21.69
N PHE A 18 2.00 -6.38 21.39
CA PHE A 18 1.01 -5.30 21.50
C PHE A 18 0.76 -4.95 22.97
N GLN A 19 0.53 -3.67 23.24
CA GLN A 19 0.08 -3.22 24.55
C GLN A 19 -1.40 -3.57 24.76
N HIS A 20 -1.85 -3.57 26.02
CA HIS A 20 -3.25 -3.84 26.34
C HIS A 20 -4.17 -2.80 25.66
N GLU A 21 -5.19 -3.28 24.95
CA GLU A 21 -6.16 -2.47 24.20
C GLU A 21 -5.56 -1.57 23.09
N GLU A 22 -4.35 -1.88 22.63
CA GLU A 22 -3.73 -1.15 21.52
C GLU A 22 -4.51 -1.33 20.21
N ASN A 23 -4.62 -0.26 19.42
CA ASN A 23 -5.18 -0.35 18.07
C ASN A 23 -4.16 -0.92 17.09
N VAL A 24 -4.58 -1.90 16.30
CA VAL A 24 -3.71 -2.64 15.37
C VAL A 24 -4.21 -2.60 13.94
N ALA A 25 -3.29 -2.55 12.98
CA ALA A 25 -3.62 -2.69 11.58
C ALA A 25 -3.72 -4.18 11.21
N LEU A 26 -4.78 -4.57 10.49
CA LEU A 26 -4.95 -5.92 9.97
C LEU A 26 -4.62 -5.96 8.48
N PHE A 27 -3.65 -6.77 8.10
CA PHE A 27 -3.28 -6.97 6.71
C PHE A 27 -2.97 -8.45 6.45
N LYS A 28 -3.63 -9.05 5.44
CA LYS A 28 -3.47 -10.48 5.08
C LYS A 28 -3.48 -11.41 6.29
N GLN A 29 -4.44 -11.23 7.20
CA GLN A 29 -4.62 -12.00 8.44
C GLN A 29 -3.52 -11.82 9.50
N HIS A 30 -2.57 -10.91 9.29
CA HIS A 30 -1.53 -10.54 10.25
C HIS A 30 -1.78 -9.17 10.86
N GLN A 31 -1.31 -8.99 12.09
CA GLN A 31 -1.47 -7.75 12.84
C GLN A 31 -0.16 -6.98 12.93
N TYR A 32 -0.28 -5.66 12.85
CA TYR A 32 0.84 -4.73 12.86
C TYR A 32 0.53 -3.56 13.78
N HIS A 33 1.54 -3.03 14.47
CA HIS A 33 1.40 -1.73 15.09
C HIS A 33 1.06 -0.69 14.03
N PHE A 34 0.30 0.33 14.42
CA PHE A 34 0.01 1.46 13.55
C PHE A 34 1.29 2.13 13.01
N HIS A 35 2.29 2.33 13.87
CA HIS A 35 3.59 2.85 13.47
C HIS A 35 4.45 1.85 12.67
N CYS A 36 4.07 0.57 12.63
CA CYS A 36 4.72 -0.44 11.79
C CYS A 36 4.08 -0.52 10.39
N PHE A 37 2.84 -0.08 10.25
CA PHE A 37 2.07 -0.12 9.01
C PHE A 37 2.08 1.24 8.30
N LEU A 38 3.21 1.54 7.65
CA LEU A 38 3.52 2.84 7.05
C LEU A 38 3.73 2.73 5.55
N CYS A 39 3.42 3.81 4.82
CA CYS A 39 3.85 3.97 3.44
C CYS A 39 5.37 3.85 3.32
N ILE A 40 5.84 3.09 2.34
CA ILE A 40 7.28 2.91 2.12
C ILE A 40 7.99 4.23 1.84
N ASP A 41 7.41 5.06 0.99
CA ASP A 41 8.07 6.26 0.47
C ASP A 41 8.04 7.41 1.48
N CYS A 42 6.85 7.75 2.00
CA CYS A 42 6.68 8.93 2.85
C CYS A 42 6.57 8.63 4.35
N LYS A 43 6.59 7.35 4.75
CA LYS A 43 6.43 6.89 6.14
C LYS A 43 5.11 7.32 6.81
N LYS A 44 4.12 7.78 6.04
CA LYS A 44 2.77 8.08 6.55
C LYS A 44 2.11 6.80 7.08
N GLN A 45 1.46 6.88 8.23
CA GLN A 45 0.67 5.79 8.79
C GLN A 45 -0.56 5.48 7.93
N LEU A 46 -0.76 4.20 7.60
CA LEU A 46 -1.83 3.75 6.68
C LEU A 46 -2.94 2.96 7.39
N SER A 47 -2.90 2.88 8.73
CA SER A 47 -3.87 2.08 9.49
C SER A 47 -5.31 2.61 9.47
N HIS A 48 -5.51 3.86 9.05
CA HIS A 48 -6.82 4.54 9.03
C HIS A 48 -7.25 4.99 7.64
N GLU A 49 -6.47 4.71 6.60
CA GLU A 49 -6.73 5.19 5.24
C GLU A 49 -6.68 4.03 4.25
N SER A 50 -7.27 4.23 3.07
CA SER A 50 -7.03 3.34 1.94
C SER A 50 -5.54 3.31 1.61
N PHE A 51 -5.04 2.12 1.31
CA PHE A 51 -3.66 1.92 0.90
C PHE A 51 -3.59 1.05 -0.35
N TYR A 52 -2.50 1.20 -1.08
CA TYR A 52 -2.24 0.47 -2.29
C TYR A 52 -1.05 -0.45 -2.09
N LEU A 53 -1.05 -1.53 -2.85
CA LEU A 53 -0.14 -2.65 -2.71
C LEU A 53 0.60 -2.84 -4.02
N ASP A 54 1.91 -3.00 -3.95
CA ASP A 54 2.68 -3.47 -5.10
C ASP A 54 2.82 -4.99 -5.00
N GLU A 55 1.98 -5.73 -5.72
CA GLU A 55 1.94 -7.20 -5.67
C GLU A 55 3.28 -7.84 -6.05
N LYS A 56 4.06 -7.19 -6.92
CA LYS A 56 5.37 -7.70 -7.36
C LYS A 56 6.42 -7.64 -6.26
N LEU A 57 6.28 -6.72 -5.30
CA LEU A 57 7.26 -6.51 -4.23
C LEU A 57 6.89 -7.25 -2.93
N GLN A 58 5.70 -7.83 -2.83
CA GLN A 58 5.17 -8.50 -1.62
C GLN A 58 5.76 -9.90 -1.36
N LEU A 59 7.10 -10.00 -1.37
CA LEU A 59 7.80 -11.25 -1.07
C LEU A 59 7.87 -11.53 0.44
N ASP A 60 7.81 -10.48 1.27
CA ASP A 60 7.96 -10.58 2.72
C ASP A 60 6.76 -9.94 3.44
N ILE A 61 5.96 -10.78 4.09
CA ILE A 61 4.80 -10.34 4.87
C ILE A 61 5.20 -9.55 6.13
N SER A 62 6.43 -9.72 6.64
CA SER A 62 6.93 -8.92 7.76
C SER A 62 7.22 -7.48 7.33
N ASN A 63 7.50 -7.25 6.04
CA ASN A 63 7.74 -5.93 5.48
C ASN A 63 6.69 -5.58 4.41
N PRO A 64 5.45 -5.27 4.82
CA PRO A 64 4.35 -5.05 3.90
C PRO A 64 4.68 -3.89 2.95
N GLN A 65 4.66 -4.18 1.65
CA GLN A 65 4.96 -3.21 0.60
C GLN A 65 3.74 -2.36 0.25
N VAL A 66 3.36 -1.49 1.21
CA VAL A 66 2.18 -0.64 1.13
C VAL A 66 2.55 0.81 0.83
N TYR A 67 1.70 1.48 0.06
CA TYR A 67 1.85 2.87 -0.36
C TYR A 67 0.58 3.66 -0.02
N CYS A 68 0.74 4.92 0.36
CA CYS A 68 -0.40 5.84 0.36
C CYS A 68 -0.83 6.11 -1.09
N GLU A 69 -2.07 6.55 -1.26
CA GLU A 69 -2.63 6.92 -2.57
C GLU A 69 -1.68 7.83 -3.38
N THR A 70 -1.22 8.92 -2.76
CA THR A 70 -0.33 9.89 -3.43
C THR A 70 0.99 9.28 -3.89
N CYS A 71 1.62 8.45 -3.05
CA CYS A 71 2.88 7.80 -3.40
C CYS A 71 2.69 6.70 -4.43
N TYR A 72 1.59 5.95 -4.35
CA TYR A 72 1.25 4.95 -5.35
C TYR A 72 1.07 5.57 -6.73
N TYR A 73 0.24 6.62 -6.83
CA TYR A 73 -0.02 7.29 -8.11
C TYR A 73 1.20 7.98 -8.71
N LYS A 74 2.12 8.51 -7.89
CA LYS A 74 3.41 9.05 -8.36
C LYS A 74 4.30 8.01 -9.03
N ARG A 75 4.08 6.72 -8.75
CA ARG A 75 4.84 5.60 -9.32
C ARG A 75 4.15 5.00 -10.54
N CYS A 76 2.89 5.31 -10.77
CA CYS A 76 2.16 4.82 -11.92
C CYS A 76 2.59 5.61 -13.17
N SER A 77 2.75 4.92 -14.29
CA SER A 77 2.87 5.59 -15.57
C SER A 77 1.61 6.37 -15.91
N SER A 78 1.79 7.44 -16.66
CA SER A 78 0.72 8.31 -17.15
C SER A 78 0.83 8.52 -18.65
N CYS A 79 -0.32 8.69 -19.30
CA CYS A 79 -0.40 9.02 -20.72
C CYS A 79 0.30 10.36 -21.00
N ILE A 80 1.17 10.42 -22.01
CA ILE A 80 1.88 11.66 -22.38
C ILE A 80 0.94 12.74 -22.90
N GLU A 81 -0.13 12.37 -23.61
CA GLU A 81 -1.08 13.32 -24.21
C GLU A 81 -1.98 13.98 -23.15
N CYS A 82 -2.61 13.19 -22.27
CA CYS A 82 -3.59 13.71 -21.32
C CYS A 82 -3.07 13.84 -19.88
N ASN A 83 -1.85 13.39 -19.60
CA ASN A 83 -1.23 13.39 -18.27
C ASN A 83 -2.05 12.66 -17.18
N GLN A 84 -2.95 11.77 -17.59
CA GLN A 84 -3.74 10.93 -16.69
C GLN A 84 -3.08 9.56 -16.49
N ILE A 85 -3.18 9.04 -15.27
CA ILE A 85 -2.65 7.73 -14.88
C ILE A 85 -3.47 6.62 -15.54
N PHE A 86 -2.80 5.56 -15.98
CA PHE A 86 -3.47 4.37 -16.50
C PHE A 86 -4.22 3.63 -15.39
N THR A 87 -5.49 3.33 -15.63
CA THR A 87 -6.31 2.47 -14.78
C THR A 87 -6.10 0.99 -15.17
N PRO A 88 -6.51 0.01 -14.35
CA PRO A 88 -6.45 -1.40 -14.74
C PRO A 88 -7.23 -1.74 -16.02
N THR A 89 -8.15 -0.87 -16.45
CA THR A 89 -8.93 -1.01 -17.69
C THR A 89 -8.40 -0.16 -18.84
N SER A 90 -7.36 0.66 -18.62
CA SER A 90 -6.76 1.46 -19.68
C SER A 90 -6.13 0.54 -20.72
N ILE A 91 -6.45 0.75 -21.99
CA ILE A 91 -5.74 0.15 -23.09
C ILE A 91 -4.52 1.04 -23.36
N ILE A 92 -3.32 0.50 -23.18
CA ILE A 92 -2.06 1.23 -23.27
C ILE A 92 -1.42 0.93 -24.63
N ILE A 93 -1.08 1.97 -25.38
CA ILE A 93 -0.25 1.88 -26.58
C ILE A 93 1.13 2.45 -26.26
N GLU A 94 2.18 1.72 -26.62
CA GLU A 94 3.54 2.22 -26.57
C GLU A 94 4.00 2.63 -27.97
N PHE A 95 4.45 3.87 -28.13
CA PHE A 95 5.04 4.38 -29.37
C PHE A 95 6.28 5.19 -29.05
N GLN A 96 7.43 4.82 -29.64
CA GLN A 96 8.73 5.46 -29.39
C GLN A 96 9.12 5.53 -27.89
N GLY A 97 8.75 4.52 -27.10
CA GLY A 97 9.01 4.48 -25.66
C GLY A 97 8.14 5.42 -24.83
N GLN A 98 7.09 5.99 -25.42
CA GLN A 98 6.06 6.79 -24.76
C GLN A 98 4.76 6.02 -24.71
N GLU A 99 4.03 6.17 -23.60
CA GLU A 99 2.77 5.46 -23.35
C GLU A 99 1.57 6.40 -23.53
N TYR A 100 0.53 5.88 -24.18
CA TYR A 100 -0.69 6.60 -24.54
C TYR A 100 -1.94 5.78 -24.20
N HIS A 101 -3.07 6.46 -23.98
CA HIS A 101 -4.37 5.81 -23.99
C HIS A 101 -4.76 5.45 -25.43
N ASN A 102 -5.29 4.24 -25.63
CA ASN A 102 -6.04 3.90 -26.85
C ASN A 102 -7.51 4.26 -26.60
N GLU A 103 -7.96 5.38 -27.15
CA GLU A 103 -9.38 5.77 -27.14
C GLU A 103 -10.21 4.96 -28.14
#